data_AF-A0A933G997-F1
#
_entry.id   AF-A0A933G997-F1
#
_cell.length_a   1.000
_cell.length_b   1.000
_cell.length_c   1.000
_cell.angle_alpha   90.00
_cell.angle_beta   90.00
_cell.angle_gamma   90.00
#
_symmetry.space_group_name_H-M   'P 1'
#
loop_
_entity.id
_entity.type
_entity.pdbx_description
1 polymer ?
#
loop_
_entity_poly.entity_id
_entity_poly.type
_entity_poly.pdbx_seq_one_letter_code
_entity_poly.pdbx_strand_id
1 'polypeptide(L)' 'MGRRIAILGSTGSIGTNTLEVVRALGSDYRVTGLAAARRWRELAGQCCEVQPAAV' A
#
# COMPACT_ATOMS: atom_id res chain seq x y z
N MET A 1 -4.62 11.98 12.97
CA MET A 1 -3.38 11.53 12.29
C MET A 1 -3.39 10.02 12.28
N GLY A 2 -3.69 9.38 11.15
CA GLY A 2 -3.88 7.92 11.06
C GLY A 2 -2.61 7.13 11.36
N ARG A 3 -2.77 5.86 11.73
CA ARG A 3 -1.66 4.93 11.97
C ARG A 3 -0.88 4.74 10.67
N ARG A 4 0.45 4.93 10.74
CA ARG A 4 1.34 4.77 9.60
C ARG A 4 1.74 3.31 9.46
N ILE A 5 1.59 2.75 8.26
CA ILE A 5 1.92 1.36 7.96
C ILE A 5 2.76 1.26 6.69
N ALA A 6 3.57 0.21 6.60
CA ALA A 6 4.27 -0.19 5.39
C ALA A 6 3.81 -1.59 4.97
N ILE A 7 3.66 -1.83 3.67
CA ILE A 7 3.20 -3.11 3.12
C ILE A 7 4.31 -3.72 2.28
N LEU A 8 4.98 -4.73 2.85
CA LEU A 8 6.04 -5.48 2.18
C LEU A 8 5.43 -6.63 1.38
N GLY A 9 5.55 -6.60 0.05
CA GLY A 9 4.84 -7.52 -0.83
C GLY A 9 3.43 -7.04 -1.19
N SER A 10 3.26 -5.74 -1.44
CA SER A 10 1.98 -5.07 -1.69
C SER A 10 1.20 -5.59 -2.90
N THR A 11 1.88 -6.23 -3.84
CA THR A 11 1.26 -6.83 -5.04
C THR A 11 0.92 -8.31 -4.86
N GLY A 12 1.25 -8.92 -3.71
CA GLY A 12 0.82 -10.27 -3.35
C GLY A 12 -0.60 -10.26 -2.78
N SER A 13 -1.24 -11.43 -2.68
CA SER A 13 -2.63 -11.56 -2.24
C SER A 13 -2.92 -10.88 -0.88
N ILE A 14 -1.99 -10.99 0.08
CA ILE A 14 -2.13 -10.31 1.38
C ILE A 14 -2.00 -8.79 1.21
N GLY A 15 -1.02 -8.34 0.41
CA GLY A 15 -0.76 -6.92 0.18
C GLY A 15 -1.92 -6.21 -0.51
N THR A 16 -2.50 -6.84 -1.55
CA THR A 16 -3.65 -6.28 -2.28
C THR A 16 -4.88 -6.20 -1.40
N ASN A 17 -5.19 -7.26 -0.63
CA ASN A 17 -6.31 -7.25 0.31
C ASN A 17 -6.09 -6.23 1.43
N THR A 18 -4.85 -6.07 1.90
CA THR A 18 -4.52 -5.07 2.93
C THR A 18 -4.83 -3.66 2.41
N LEU A 19 -4.49 -3.35 1.15
CA LEU A 19 -4.84 -2.06 0.53
C LEU A 19 -6.35 -1.85 0.46
N GLU A 20 -7.14 -2.88 0.11
CA GLU A 20 -8.60 -2.80 0.13
C GLU A 20 -9.16 -2.49 1.52
N VAL A 21 -8.65 -3.16 2.55
CA VAL A 21 -9.06 -2.91 3.95
C VAL A 21 -8.67 -1.48 4.36
N VAL A 22 -7.48 -1.00 4.02
CA VAL A 22 -7.05 0.36 4.34
C VAL A 22 -7.94 1.41 3.65
N ARG A 23 -8.34 1.18 2.39
CA ARG A 23 -9.30 2.04 1.70
C ARG A 23 -10.64 2.12 2.45
N ALA A 24 -11.13 0.97 2.93
CA ALA A 24 -12.39 0.90 3.67
C ALA A 24 -12.31 1.57 5.05
N LEU A 25 -11.16 1.49 5.72
CA LEU A 25 -10.92 2.15 7.01
C LEU A 25 -10.63 3.65 6.89
N GLY A 26 -10.31 4.14 5.69
CA GLY A 26 -10.14 5.56 5.40
C GLY A 26 -9.03 6.21 6.23
N SER A 27 -9.34 7.32 6.90
CA SER A 27 -8.35 8.20 7.54
C SER A 27 -7.67 7.62 8.79
N ASP A 28 -8.12 6.47 9.29
CA ASP A 28 -7.54 5.80 10.45
C ASP A 28 -6.16 5.20 10.15
N TYR A 29 -5.86 4.95 8.86
CA TYR A 29 -4.61 4.38 8.40
C TYR A 29 -4.03 5.19 7.25
N ARG A 30 -2.69 5.25 7.19
CA ARG A 30 -1.95 5.84 6.08
C ARG A 30 -0.83 4.91 5.66
N VAL A 31 -0.85 4.51 4.39
CA VAL A 31 0.25 3.76 3.80
C VAL A 31 1.41 4.71 3.55
N THR A 32 2.54 4.46 4.21
CA THR A 32 3.75 5.29 4.06
C THR A 32 4.88 4.55 3.35
N GLY A 33 4.75 3.24 3.16
CA GLY A 33 5.72 2.42 2.44
C GLY A 33 5.05 1.31 1.67
N LEU A 34 5.50 1.06 0.44
CA LEU A 34 5.14 -0.12 -0.36
C LEU A 34 6.42 -0.84 -0.75
N ALA A 35 6.35 -2.15 -1.02
CA ALA A 35 7.45 -2.88 -1.66
C ALA A 35 6.89 -4.07 -2.42
N ALA A 36 7.53 -4.45 -3.53
CA ALA A 36 7.19 -5.66 -4.27
C ALA A 36 8.41 -6.28 -4.94
N ALA A 37 8.40 -7.61 -5.11
CA ALA A 37 9.55 -8.33 -5.67
C ALA A 37 9.64 -8.29 -7.21
N ARG A 38 8.50 -8.34 -7.94
CA ARG A 38 8.49 -8.58 -9.40
C ARG A 38 7.48 -7.74 -10.18
N ARG A 39 6.26 -7.56 -9.64
CA ARG A 39 5.12 -6.88 -10.31
C ARG A 39 5.21 -5.35 -10.20
N TRP A 40 6.29 -4.77 -10.72
CA TRP A 40 6.59 -3.34 -10.55
C TRP A 40 5.55 -2.40 -11.17
N ARG A 41 4.84 -2.80 -12.24
CA ARG A 41 3.77 -1.99 -12.84
C ARG A 41 2.57 -1.83 -11.91
N GLU A 42 2.20 -2.91 -11.25
CA GLU A 42 1.14 -2.91 -10.26
C GLU A 42 1.56 -2.10 -9.03
N LEU A 43 2.81 -2.27 -8.57
CA LEU A 43 3.40 -1.45 -7.51
C LEU A 43 3.35 0.05 -7.88
N ALA A 44 3.71 0.42 -9.11
CA ALA A 44 3.64 1.81 -9.58
C ALA A 44 2.21 2.35 -9.55
N GLY A 45 1.21 1.55 -9.97
CA GLY A 45 -0.20 1.89 -9.85
C GLY A 45 -0.63 2.14 -8.40
N GLN A 46 -0.21 1.27 -7.48
CA GLN A 46 -0.45 1.44 -6.04
C GLN A 46 0.23 2.72 -5.51
N CYS A 47 1.44 3.04 -5.96
CA CYS A 47 2.15 4.27 -5.56
C CYS A 47 1.41 5.53 -6.01
N CYS A 48 0.87 5.55 -7.24
CA CYS A 48 0.05 6.66 -7.73
C CYS A 48 -1.18 6.88 -6.84
N GLU A 49 -1.80 5.79 -6.38
CA GLU A 49 -3.02 5.83 -5.58
C GLU A 49 -2.78 6.31 -4.14
N VAL A 50 -1.80 5.71 -3.44
CA VAL A 50 -1.63 5.96 -1.99
C VAL A 50 -0.51 6.94 -1.65
N GLN A 51 0.28 7.37 -2.65
CA GLN A 51 1.34 8.38 -2.51
C GLN A 51 2.27 8.07 -1.31
N PRO A 52 2.89 6.88 -1.25
CA PRO A 52 3.74 6.51 -0.12
C PRO A 52 5.01 7.36 -0.09
N ALA A 53 5.62 7.49 1.09
CA ALA A 53 6.86 8.24 1.27
C ALA A 53 8.11 7.45 0.85
N ALA A 54 8.00 6.13 0.77
CA ALA A 54 9.06 5.21 0.33
C ALA A 54 8.48 4.03 -0.46
N VAL A 55 9.26 3.49 -1.39
CA VAL A 55 8.92 2.36 -2.27
C VAL A 55 10.10 1.41 -2.37
#